data_AF-A0A1F6S4T2-F1
#
_entry.id   AF-A0A1F6S4T2-F1
#
_cell.length_a   1.000
_cell.length_b   1.000
_cell.length_c   1.000
_cell.angle_alpha   90.00
_cell.angle_beta   90.00
_cell.angle_gamma   90.00
#
_symmetry.space_group_name_H-M   'P 1'
#
loop_
_entity.id
_entity.type
_entity.pdbx_description
1 polymer ?
#
loop_
_entity_poly.entity_id
_entity_poly.type
_entity_poly.pdbx_seq_one_letter_code
_entity_poly.pdbx_strand_id
1 'polypeptide(L)'
;MSTFEEIYNKKLPLKPAPPRRIKSFWLKYGEKIILAFGIILIALVSFEAGYLKGQKNNEEPIEIKQPACAPCPKTAEKANANSASSNSQQNYQDKTGNQPNAENQKCSFVASKNSNKYHLATCQWAERIKPENKICFSSEEEAESRGYQGAKCCIK
;
A
#
# COMPACT_ATOMS: atom_id res chain seq x y z
N MET A 1 -60.18 -39.12 0.67
CA MET A 1 -60.40 -37.67 0.85
C MET A 1 -59.73 -37.17 2.15
N SER A 2 -58.49 -37.61 2.45
CA SER A 2 -57.81 -37.29 3.73
C SER A 2 -56.32 -36.99 3.59
N THR A 3 -55.79 -36.92 2.37
CA THR A 3 -54.35 -36.72 2.11
C THR A 3 -53.99 -35.28 1.75
N PHE A 4 -54.97 -34.38 1.61
CA PHE A 4 -54.73 -32.98 1.24
C PHE A 4 -54.52 -32.08 2.48
N GLU A 5 -55.16 -32.38 3.61
CA GLU A 5 -54.98 -31.62 4.87
C GLU A 5 -53.61 -31.84 5.52
N GLU A 6 -52.97 -32.98 5.28
CA GLU A 6 -51.68 -33.31 5.89
C GLU A 6 -50.52 -32.47 5.33
N ILE A 7 -50.66 -31.99 4.10
CA ILE A 7 -49.64 -31.15 3.44
C ILE A 7 -49.69 -29.72 3.99
N TYR A 8 -50.85 -29.21 4.38
CA TYR A 8 -51.00 -27.83 4.85
C TYR A 8 -50.58 -27.63 6.31
N ASN A 9 -50.56 -28.71 7.12
CA ASN A 9 -50.12 -28.68 8.52
C ASN A 9 -48.60 -28.83 8.71
N LYS A 10 -47.84 -29.01 7.62
CA LYS A 10 -46.38 -29.00 7.69
C LYS A 10 -45.91 -27.54 7.82
N LYS A 11 -45.87 -27.04 9.06
CA LYS A 11 -45.28 -25.75 9.46
C LYS A 11 -44.02 -25.47 8.62
N LEU A 12 -44.12 -24.56 7.65
CA LEU A 12 -42.93 -24.02 7.00
C LEU A 12 -42.06 -23.39 8.10
N PRO A 13 -40.76 -23.70 8.16
CA PRO A 13 -39.88 -23.04 9.11
C PRO A 13 -39.88 -21.54 8.81
N LEU A 14 -40.48 -20.77 9.72
CA LEU A 14 -40.48 -19.31 9.69
C LEU A 14 -39.03 -18.83 9.56
N LYS A 15 -38.71 -18.29 8.38
CA LYS A 15 -37.39 -17.74 8.06
C LYS A 15 -37.00 -16.74 9.17
N PRO A 16 -35.83 -16.88 9.79
CA PRO A 16 -35.45 -16.01 10.91
C PRO A 16 -35.45 -14.56 10.43
N ALA A 17 -36.21 -13.72 11.13
CA ALA A 17 -36.31 -12.31 10.79
C ALA A 17 -34.94 -11.63 10.91
N PRO A 18 -34.63 -10.70 9.99
CA PRO A 18 -33.57 -9.72 10.09
C PRO A 18 -33.21 -9.32 11.53
N PRO A 19 -32.00 -9.44 12.09
CA PRO A 19 -31.72 -8.74 13.35
C PRO A 19 -32.14 -7.28 13.20
N ARG A 20 -33.05 -6.79 14.07
CA ARG A 20 -33.82 -5.55 13.87
C ARG A 20 -32.94 -4.32 13.60
N ARG A 21 -31.70 -4.32 14.09
CA ARG A 21 -30.72 -3.26 13.88
C ARG A 21 -30.18 -3.18 12.45
N ILE A 22 -30.02 -4.30 11.74
CA ILE A 22 -29.50 -4.32 10.38
C ILE A 22 -30.49 -3.64 9.42
N LYS A 23 -31.80 -3.82 9.64
CA LYS A 23 -32.84 -3.23 8.78
C LYS A 23 -32.83 -1.69 8.81
N SER A 24 -32.65 -1.08 9.98
CA SER A 24 -32.56 0.38 10.10
C SER A 24 -31.29 0.97 9.47
N PHE A 25 -30.18 0.22 9.46
CA PHE A 25 -28.95 0.64 8.77
C PHE A 25 -29.10 0.55 7.25
N TRP A 26 -29.69 -0.54 6.73
CA TRP A 26 -29.95 -0.71 5.31
C TRP A 26 -30.96 0.30 4.75
N LEU A 27 -31.98 0.70 5.51
CA LEU A 27 -32.92 1.73 5.03
C LEU A 27 -32.29 3.13 5.00
N LYS A 28 -31.38 3.44 5.94
CA LYS A 28 -30.75 4.77 6.03
C LYS A 28 -29.57 4.95 5.08
N TYR A 29 -28.84 3.88 4.77
CA TYR A 29 -27.63 3.92 3.94
C TYR A 29 -27.75 3.09 2.66
N GLY A 30 -28.90 2.48 2.38
CA GLY A 30 -29.11 1.54 1.28
C GLY A 30 -28.70 2.11 -0.07
N GLU A 31 -29.17 3.31 -0.43
CA GLU A 31 -28.82 3.95 -1.70
C GLU A 31 -27.32 4.21 -1.82
N LYS A 32 -26.68 4.71 -0.75
CA LYS A 32 -25.23 4.98 -0.73
C LYS A 32 -24.40 3.70 -0.82
N ILE A 33 -24.87 2.64 -0.16
CA ILE A 33 -24.23 1.32 -0.19
C ILE A 33 -24.39 0.71 -1.59
N ILE A 34 -25.58 0.76 -2.19
CA ILE A 34 -25.83 0.25 -3.55
C ILE A 34 -24.95 0.99 -4.57
N LEU A 35 -24.85 2.32 -4.48
CA LEU A 35 -24.00 3.11 -5.34
C LEU A 35 -22.51 2.76 -5.16
N ALA A 36 -22.03 2.65 -3.91
CA ALA A 36 -20.66 2.28 -3.63
C ALA A 36 -20.32 0.87 -4.14
N PHE A 37 -21.18 -0.11 -3.87
CA PHE A 37 -21.01 -1.48 -4.37
C PHE A 37 -21.06 -1.54 -5.91
N GLY A 38 -21.93 -0.76 -6.56
CA GLY A 38 -21.97 -0.67 -8.02
C GLY A 38 -20.64 -0.19 -8.61
N ILE A 39 -20.06 0.89 -8.07
CA ILE A 39 -18.75 1.40 -8.51
C ILE A 39 -17.65 0.36 -8.26
N ILE A 40 -17.66 -0.29 -7.09
CA ILE A 40 -16.67 -1.32 -6.75
C ILE A 40 -16.76 -2.51 -7.71
N LEU A 41 -17.97 -2.98 -8.05
CA LEU A 41 -18.14 -4.10 -8.98
C LEU A 41 -17.67 -3.74 -10.40
N ILE A 42 -17.96 -2.53 -10.88
CA ILE A 42 -17.48 -2.06 -12.19
C ILE A 42 -15.95 -2.01 -12.22
N ALA A 43 -15.32 -1.52 -11.16
CA ALA A 43 -13.87 -1.47 -11.05
C ALA A 43 -13.24 -2.87 -11.06
N LEU A 44 -13.80 -3.83 -10.32
CA LEU A 44 -13.31 -5.20 -10.28
C LEU A 44 -13.40 -5.90 -11.64
N VAL A 45 -14.54 -5.77 -12.33
CA VAL A 45 -14.72 -6.34 -13.69
C VAL A 45 -13.71 -5.75 -14.68
N SER A 46 -13.51 -4.42 -14.63
CA SER A 46 -12.56 -3.74 -15.51
C SER A 46 -11.11 -4.14 -15.21
N PHE A 47 -10.78 -4.28 -13.92
CA PHE A 47 -9.47 -4.72 -13.47
C PHE A 47 -9.16 -6.15 -13.90
N GLU A 48 -10.12 -7.07 -13.78
CA GLU A 48 -9.96 -8.46 -14.19
C GLU A 48 -9.74 -8.58 -15.71
N ALA A 49 -10.49 -7.83 -16.51
CA ALA A 49 -10.29 -7.76 -17.97
C ALA A 49 -8.89 -7.23 -18.34
N GLY A 50 -8.44 -6.16 -17.67
CA GLY A 50 -7.11 -5.60 -17.86
C GLY A 50 -5.99 -6.56 -17.44
N TYR A 51 -6.14 -7.21 -16.30
CA TYR A 51 -5.17 -8.18 -15.76
C TYR A 51 -4.97 -9.38 -16.69
N LEU A 52 -6.06 -9.92 -17.26
CA LEU A 52 -6.01 -10.99 -18.26
C LEU A 52 -5.31 -10.57 -19.55
N LYS A 53 -5.42 -9.30 -19.95
CA LYS A 53 -4.74 -8.79 -21.16
C LYS A 53 -3.26 -8.53 -20.91
N GLY A 54 -2.89 -8.03 -19.73
CA GLY A 54 -1.51 -7.70 -19.37
C GLY A 54 -0.57 -8.90 -19.26
N GLN A 55 -1.08 -10.08 -18.88
CA GLN A 55 -0.25 -11.29 -18.77
C GLN A 55 0.16 -11.93 -20.11
N LYS A 56 -0.44 -11.50 -21.24
CA LYS A 56 -0.23 -12.13 -22.55
C LYS A 56 0.94 -11.55 -23.35
N ASN A 57 1.70 -10.62 -22.78
CA ASN A 57 2.74 -9.86 -23.47
C ASN A 57 4.17 -10.34 -23.11
N ASN A 58 4.41 -11.66 -23.14
CA ASN A 58 5.74 -12.25 -22.91
C ASN A 58 6.29 -12.96 -24.16
N GLU A 59 6.31 -12.27 -25.30
CA GLU A 59 6.99 -12.71 -26.52
C GLU A 59 7.28 -11.43 -27.32
N GLU A 60 8.50 -11.06 -27.69
CA GLU A 60 9.73 -11.83 -27.88
C GLU A 60 10.91 -11.10 -27.20
N PRO A 61 11.88 -11.83 -26.60
CA PRO A 61 13.14 -11.23 -26.19
C PRO A 61 13.82 -10.61 -27.41
N ILE A 62 14.17 -9.33 -27.30
CA ILE A 62 14.98 -8.63 -28.30
C ILE A 62 16.36 -9.31 -28.33
N GLU A 63 16.54 -10.27 -29.24
CA GLU A 63 17.86 -10.74 -29.61
C GLU A 63 18.59 -9.57 -30.29
N ILE A 64 19.42 -8.88 -29.51
CA ILE A 64 20.46 -8.03 -30.09
C ILE A 64 21.38 -8.99 -30.85
N LYS A 65 21.18 -9.12 -32.17
CA LYS A 65 22.24 -9.59 -33.06
C LYS A 65 23.38 -8.61 -32.92
N GLN A 66 24.28 -8.86 -31.98
CA GLN A 66 25.60 -8.25 -31.97
C GLN A 66 26.30 -8.69 -33.27
N PRO A 67 26.56 -7.79 -34.23
CA PRO A 67 27.56 -8.11 -35.24
C PRO A 67 28.89 -8.24 -34.48
N ALA A 68 29.55 -9.38 -34.69
CA ALA A 68 30.80 -9.73 -34.02
C ALA A 68 31.79 -8.55 -34.05
N CYS A 69 32.06 -7.97 -32.88
CA CYS A 69 33.16 -7.04 -32.71
C CYS A 69 34.46 -7.85 -32.67
N ALA A 70 35.33 -7.61 -33.65
CA ALA A 70 36.71 -8.04 -33.64
C ALA A 70 37.43 -7.58 -32.34
N PRO A 71 38.38 -8.36 -31.81
CA PRO A 71 39.02 -8.07 -30.54
C PRO A 71 39.97 -6.88 -30.68
N CYS A 72 39.66 -5.76 -30.03
CA CYS A 72 40.61 -4.67 -29.88
C CYS A 72 41.13 -4.61 -28.43
N PRO A 73 42.45 -4.81 -28.21
CA PRO A 73 43.08 -4.79 -26.90
C PRO A 73 43.23 -3.38 -26.33
N LYS A 74 43.17 -3.30 -24.99
CA LYS A 74 43.42 -2.09 -24.18
C LYS A 74 44.87 -1.63 -24.33
N THR A 75 45.15 -0.31 -24.28
CA THR A 75 45.96 0.40 -23.23
C THR A 75 46.51 1.77 -23.72
N ALA A 76 46.32 2.81 -22.87
CA ALA A 76 47.04 4.11 -22.70
C ALA A 76 47.10 5.11 -23.89
N GLU A 77 47.09 6.46 -23.77
CA GLU A 77 47.69 7.38 -22.77
C GLU A 77 47.18 8.87 -22.93
N LYS A 78 46.98 9.59 -21.79
CA LYS A 78 47.08 11.06 -21.41
C LYS A 78 46.73 12.20 -22.42
N ALA A 79 46.33 13.46 -22.12
CA ALA A 79 46.39 14.44 -21.01
C ALA A 79 45.34 15.58 -21.28
N ASN A 80 44.59 16.15 -20.31
CA ASN A 80 44.78 17.37 -19.48
C ASN A 80 44.11 18.71 -19.95
N ALA A 81 43.51 19.42 -18.97
CA ALA A 81 43.12 20.85 -18.81
C ALA A 81 41.81 21.36 -19.49
N ASN A 82 40.73 21.67 -18.74
CA ASN A 82 40.38 22.94 -18.01
C ASN A 82 40.07 24.11 -18.98
N SER A 83 38.99 24.90 -18.97
CA SER A 83 37.83 25.21 -18.10
C SER A 83 36.79 25.91 -19.02
N ALA A 84 35.48 25.93 -18.74
CA ALA A 84 34.85 27.08 -18.09
C ALA A 84 33.37 26.81 -17.74
N SER A 85 33.01 27.38 -16.60
CA SER A 85 31.77 27.32 -15.85
C SER A 85 30.59 28.03 -16.53
N SER A 86 29.38 27.51 -16.33
CA SER A 86 28.22 28.33 -15.96
C SER A 86 27.21 27.51 -15.17
N ASN A 87 27.04 27.96 -13.93
CA ASN A 87 26.03 27.56 -12.97
C ASN A 87 24.62 27.65 -13.56
N SER A 88 23.82 26.62 -13.31
CA SER A 88 22.40 26.76 -13.00
C SER A 88 22.02 25.58 -12.12
N GLN A 89 21.98 25.84 -10.81
CA GLN A 89 21.25 25.02 -9.87
C GLN A 89 19.80 24.89 -10.35
N GLN A 90 19.19 23.71 -10.25
CA GLN A 90 17.91 23.44 -9.57
C GLN A 90 17.68 21.92 -9.46
N ASN A 91 17.97 21.41 -8.25
CA ASN A 91 17.15 20.51 -7.44
C ASN A 91 16.15 19.57 -8.17
N TYR A 92 16.50 18.29 -8.24
CA TYR A 92 15.56 17.20 -7.98
C TYR A 92 16.29 16.10 -7.20
N GLN A 93 15.99 15.99 -5.91
CA GLN A 93 16.39 14.86 -5.08
C GLN A 93 15.62 13.62 -5.56
N ASP A 94 16.25 12.91 -6.49
CA ASP A 94 16.14 11.47 -6.58
C ASP A 94 16.72 10.86 -5.29
N LYS A 95 15.91 10.07 -4.58
CA LYS A 95 16.39 9.07 -3.63
C LYS A 95 15.59 7.78 -3.76
N THR A 96 15.99 6.99 -4.75
CA THR A 96 16.63 5.67 -4.54
C THR A 96 16.48 5.08 -3.14
N GLY A 97 15.98 3.83 -3.11
CA GLY A 97 15.89 3.02 -1.92
C GLY A 97 17.23 2.74 -1.25
N ASN A 98 17.18 2.63 0.08
CA ASN A 98 18.01 1.69 0.82
C ASN A 98 17.40 1.50 2.20
N GLN A 99 17.23 0.23 2.56
CA GLN A 99 17.04 -0.19 3.95
C GLN A 99 18.16 0.41 4.81
N PRO A 100 17.83 1.06 5.94
CA PRO A 100 18.64 0.94 7.12
C PRO A 100 18.09 -0.26 7.90
N ASN A 101 18.89 -1.33 7.94
CA ASN A 101 18.89 -2.25 9.06
C ASN A 101 19.08 -1.40 10.33
N ALA A 102 18.01 -1.17 11.08
CA ALA A 102 18.00 -0.35 12.29
C ALA A 102 17.93 -1.25 13.54
N GLU A 103 18.85 -2.20 13.62
CA GLU A 103 19.32 -2.69 14.92
C GLU A 103 20.47 -1.77 15.35
N ASN A 104 20.22 -0.91 16.35
CA ASN A 104 21.15 0.08 16.93
C ASN A 104 21.16 1.50 16.35
N GLN A 105 20.02 2.02 15.90
CA GLN A 105 19.76 3.45 16.08
C GLN A 105 18.78 3.61 17.23
N LYS A 106 19.14 4.40 18.24
CA LYS A 106 18.32 4.66 19.41
C LYS A 106 17.11 5.48 18.97
N CYS A 107 16.10 4.80 18.44
CA CYS A 107 14.85 5.41 18.01
C CYS A 107 14.15 5.92 19.28
N SER A 108 14.08 7.24 19.46
CA SER A 108 13.35 7.82 20.59
C SER A 108 11.84 7.69 20.34
N PHE A 109 11.43 7.92 19.09
CA PHE A 109 10.05 7.89 18.65
C PHE A 109 9.86 6.93 17.47
N VAL A 110 8.75 6.21 17.50
CA VAL A 110 8.36 5.20 16.51
C VAL A 110 6.97 5.51 16.01
N ALA A 111 6.79 5.63 14.69
CA ALA A 111 5.49 5.71 14.05
C ALA A 111 5.26 4.50 13.14
N SER A 112 4.02 4.35 12.67
CA SER A 112 3.64 3.35 11.68
C SER A 112 3.37 4.02 10.33
N LYS A 113 3.86 3.45 9.23
CA LYS A 113 3.50 3.88 7.86
C LYS A 113 1.98 3.92 7.62
N ASN A 114 1.23 3.07 8.31
CA ASN A 114 -0.22 2.95 8.16
C ASN A 114 -1.01 3.94 9.03
N SER A 115 -0.36 4.71 9.91
CA SER A 115 -1.05 5.63 10.80
C SER A 115 -0.26 6.91 11.03
N ASN A 116 -0.94 8.04 11.01
CA ASN A 116 -0.35 9.35 11.28
C ASN A 116 -0.08 9.58 12.77
N LYS A 117 0.25 8.53 13.54
CA LYS A 117 0.51 8.60 14.98
C LYS A 117 1.91 8.10 15.30
N TYR A 118 2.63 8.85 16.11
CA TYR A 118 3.92 8.44 16.65
C TYR A 118 3.81 8.14 18.15
N HIS A 119 4.66 7.23 18.60
CA HIS A 119 4.71 6.67 19.94
C HIS A 119 6.16 6.71 20.44
N LEU A 120 6.38 6.65 21.75
CA LEU A 120 7.71 6.38 22.30
C LEU A 120 8.15 4.95 21.96
N ALA A 121 9.45 4.71 21.79
CA ALA A 121 9.98 3.37 21.53
C ALA A 121 9.69 2.35 22.65
N THR A 122 9.45 2.82 23.88
CA THR A 122 9.08 1.99 25.05
C THR A 122 7.58 1.73 25.18
N CYS A 123 6.76 2.23 24.25
CA CYS A 123 5.31 2.09 24.29
C CYS A 123 4.90 0.70 23.77
N GLN A 124 4.01 0.01 24.50
CA GLN A 124 3.45 -1.30 24.09
C GLN A 124 2.83 -1.28 22.68
N TRP A 125 2.26 -0.14 22.27
CA TRP A 125 1.72 0.04 20.92
C TRP A 125 2.81 0.10 19.84
N ALA A 126 3.99 0.61 20.15
CA ALA A 126 5.13 0.67 19.24
C ALA A 126 5.72 -0.73 18.96
N GLU A 127 5.71 -1.61 19.96
CA GLU A 127 6.15 -2.99 19.82
C GLU A 127 5.27 -3.79 18.86
N ARG A 128 3.96 -3.55 18.89
CA ARG A 128 2.95 -4.23 18.06
C ARG A 128 2.98 -3.82 16.57
N ILE A 129 3.69 -2.73 16.22
CA ILE A 129 3.84 -2.32 14.83
C ILE A 129 4.73 -3.34 14.12
N LYS A 130 4.32 -3.79 12.93
CA LYS A 130 5.15 -4.68 12.10
C LYS A 130 6.46 -3.96 11.72
N PRO A 131 7.62 -4.63 11.76
CA PRO A 131 8.92 -3.99 11.47
C PRO A 131 8.95 -3.32 10.08
N GLU A 132 8.29 -3.92 9.09
CA GLU A 132 8.12 -3.38 7.73
C GLU A 132 7.46 -1.98 7.69
N ASN A 133 6.62 -1.70 8.70
CA ASN A 133 5.84 -0.49 8.82
C ASN A 133 6.36 0.46 9.90
N LYS A 134 7.42 0.10 10.64
CA LYS A 134 8.02 0.98 11.65
C LYS A 134 8.80 2.09 10.96
N ILE A 135 8.59 3.32 11.42
CA ILE A 135 9.40 4.49 11.06
C ILE A 135 9.99 5.01 12.36
N CYS A 136 11.31 5.12 12.43
CA CYS A 136 11.99 5.72 13.56
C CYS A 136 12.21 7.21 13.32
N PHE A 137 12.03 7.99 14.39
CA PHE A 137 12.30 9.41 14.44
C PHE A 137 13.27 9.71 15.57
N SER A 138 14.13 10.69 15.33
CA SER A 138 15.10 11.18 16.31
C SER A 138 14.47 12.15 17.31
N SER A 139 13.48 12.93 16.86
CA SER A 139 12.78 13.95 17.64
C SER A 139 11.28 14.05 17.32
N GLU A 140 10.52 14.67 18.21
CA GLU A 140 9.07 14.90 18.04
C GLU A 140 8.79 15.86 16.87
N GLU A 141 9.61 16.89 16.72
CA GLU A 141 9.47 17.89 15.65
C GLU A 141 9.71 17.28 14.26
N GLU A 142 10.57 16.26 14.17
CA GLU A 142 10.77 15.49 12.94
C GLU A 142 9.52 14.68 12.59
N ALA A 143 8.82 14.14 13.59
CA ALA A 143 7.56 13.42 13.38
C ALA A 143 6.44 14.39 12.97
N GLU A 144 6.33 15.53 13.64
CA GLU A 144 5.29 16.54 13.39
C GLU A 144 5.48 17.24 12.04
N SER A 145 6.71 17.56 11.65
CA SER A 145 7.01 18.12 10.32
C SER A 145 6.69 17.14 9.19
N ARG A 146 6.72 15.82 9.46
CA ARG A 146 6.23 14.78 8.54
C ARG A 146 4.72 14.53 8.64
N GLY A 147 3.99 15.28 9.46
CA GLY A 147 2.53 15.19 9.60
C GLY A 147 2.04 14.09 10.56
N TYR A 148 2.94 13.53 11.38
CA TYR A 148 2.56 12.56 12.43
C TYR A 148 2.17 13.28 13.71
N GLN A 149 1.16 12.77 14.40
CA GLN A 149 0.62 13.33 15.64
C GLN A 149 0.99 12.46 16.84
N GLY A 150 1.25 13.09 17.98
CA GLY A 150 1.55 12.39 19.22
C GLY A 150 0.38 11.49 19.64
N ALA A 151 0.67 10.21 19.90
CA ALA A 151 -0.34 9.32 20.43
C ALA A 151 -0.61 9.65 21.90
N LYS A 152 -1.82 10.14 22.21
CA LYS A 152 -2.28 10.48 23.57
C LYS A 152 -2.07 9.38 24.64
N CYS A 153 -1.87 8.14 24.22
CA CYS A 153 -1.65 7.00 25.10
C CYS A 153 -0.21 6.93 25.65
N CYS A 154 0.77 7.46 24.92
CA CYS A 154 2.19 7.30 25.23
C CYS A 154 2.98 8.62 25.16
N ILE A 155 2.37 9.69 24.66
CA ILE A 155 2.95 11.03 24.55
C ILE A 155 2.00 11.97 25.27
N LYS A 156 2.49 12.57 26.36
CA LYS A 156 1.73 13.39 27.30
C LYS A 156 2.43 14.71 27.53
#